data_AF-A0A960QRR4-F1
#
_entry.id   AF-A0A960QRR4-F1
#
_cell.length_a   1.000
_cell.length_b   1.000
_cell.length_c   1.000
_cell.angle_alpha   90.00
_cell.angle_beta   90.00
_cell.angle_gamma   90.00
#
_symmetry.space_group_name_H-M   'P 1'
#
loop_
_entity.id
_entity.type
_entity.pdbx_description
1 polymer ?
#
loop_
_entity_poly.entity_id
_entity_poly.type
_entity_poly.pdbx_seq_one_letter_code
_entity_poly.pdbx_strand_id
1 'polypeptide(L)' 'MQEHPFHLQELFKKGPKVTLTDQEIADALGISVECVRRYRKQDVEQGFIFVDEAHSSYYLSPIGFERVQDLRIRYYRIFS' A
#
# COMPACT_ATOMS: atom_id res chain seq x y z
N MET A 1 9.08 -7.22 19.11
CA MET A 1 7.86 -6.81 18.39
C MET A 1 8.10 -7.12 16.93
N GLN A 2 7.33 -8.02 16.32
CA GLN A 2 7.43 -8.21 14.87
C GLN A 2 6.87 -6.93 14.24
N GLU A 3 7.75 -6.09 13.72
CA GLU A 3 7.37 -4.99 12.83
C GLU A 3 6.73 -5.66 11.62
N HIS A 4 5.40 -5.74 11.61
CA HIS A 4 4.69 -6.08 10.39
C HIS A 4 4.90 -4.90 9.44
N PRO A 5 5.66 -5.05 8.34
CA PRO A 5 5.81 -3.97 7.39
C PRO A 5 4.41 -3.64 6.86
N PHE A 6 3.87 -2.49 7.25
CA PHE A 6 2.59 -2.01 6.76
C PHE A 6 2.82 -1.55 5.32
N HIS A 7 2.63 -2.46 4.38
CA HIS A 7 2.86 -2.23 2.96
C HIS A 7 1.88 -1.19 2.41
N LEU A 8 2.29 -0.39 1.42
CA LEU A 8 1.43 0.64 0.81
C LEU A 8 0.13 0.06 0.22
N GLN A 9 0.15 -1.24 -0.12
CA GLN A 9 -1.01 -2.00 -0.57
C GLN A 9 -2.21 -1.91 0.41
N GLU A 10 -1.99 -1.70 1.71
CA GLU A 10 -3.05 -1.55 2.72
C GLU A 10 -3.86 -0.25 2.55
N LEU A 11 -3.33 0.76 1.86
CA LEU A 11 -4.05 2.00 1.55
C LEU A 11 -5.18 1.75 0.53
N PHE A 12 -5.06 0.69 -0.26
CA PHE A 12 -5.98 0.38 -1.36
C PHE A 12 -7.20 -0.44 -0.92
N LYS A 13 -7.56 -0.37 0.37
CA LYS A 13 -8.75 -1.05 0.92
C LYS A 13 -10.06 -0.66 0.23
N LYS A 14 -10.15 0.58 -0.27
CA LYS A 14 -11.37 1.14 -0.87
C LYS A 14 -11.40 1.05 -2.41
N GLY A 15 -10.28 0.74 -3.06
CA GLY A 15 -10.22 0.68 -4.52
C GLY A 15 -8.79 0.61 -5.07
N PRO A 16 -8.64 0.40 -6.39
CA PRO A 16 -7.35 0.18 -7.05
C PRO A 16 -6.51 1.46 -7.23
N LYS A 17 -7.03 2.61 -6.84
CA LYS A 17 -6.37 3.91 -6.93
C LYS A 17 -6.48 4.65 -5.62
N VAL A 18 -5.37 5.24 -5.18
CA VAL A 18 -5.30 6.14 -4.05
C VAL A 18 -4.54 7.39 -4.48
N THR A 19 -5.10 8.56 -4.23
CA THR A 19 -4.43 9.85 -4.43
C THR A 19 -4.20 10.45 -3.06
N LEU A 20 -2.97 10.36 -2.58
CA LEU A 20 -2.52 10.86 -1.28
C LEU A 20 -1.10 11.34 -1.44
N THR A 21 -0.70 12.35 -0.69
CA THR A 21 0.70 12.77 -0.63
C THR A 21 1.52 11.82 0.25
N ASP A 22 2.85 11.79 0.08
CA ASP A 22 3.74 11.05 0.98
C ASP A 22 3.51 11.42 2.46
N GLN A 23 3.15 12.69 2.72
CA GLN A 23 2.85 13.19 4.07
C GLN A 23 1.54 12.65 4.63
N GLU A 24 0.48 12.60 3.82
CA GLU A 24 -0.80 12.01 4.24
C GLU A 24 -0.67 10.51 4.47
N ILE A 25 0.13 9.83 3.66
CA ILE A 25 0.43 8.40 3.86
C ILE A 25 1.22 8.21 5.16
N ALA A 26 2.24 9.03 5.39
CA ALA A 26 3.03 9.01 6.62
C ALA A 26 2.13 9.19 7.86
N ASP A 27 1.21 10.15 7.81
CA ASP A 27 0.26 10.43 8.89
C ASP A 27 -0.74 9.27 9.09
N ALA A 28 -1.33 8.77 8.01
CA ALA A 28 -2.29 7.65 8.04
C ALA A 28 -1.67 6.35 8.58
N LEU A 29 -0.36 6.17 8.37
CA LEU A 29 0.38 4.99 8.81
C LEU A 29 1.14 5.20 10.12
N GLY A 30 1.21 6.43 10.63
CA GLY A 30 2.00 6.78 11.81
C GLY A 30 3.51 6.56 11.63
N ILE A 31 4.04 6.72 10.41
CA ILE A 31 5.45 6.51 10.07
C ILE A 31 6.07 7.77 9.47
N SER A 32 7.40 7.81 9.39
CA SER A 32 8.12 8.91 8.72
C SER A 32 7.92 8.87 7.20
N VAL A 33 7.91 10.05 6.56
CA VAL A 33 7.89 10.21 5.10
C VAL A 33 9.04 9.44 4.41
N GLU A 34 10.20 9.34 5.04
CA GLU A 34 11.32 8.53 4.51
C GLU A 34 10.97 7.03 4.42
N CYS A 35 10.22 6.50 5.40
CA CYS A 35 9.74 5.13 5.35
C CYS A 35 8.73 4.94 4.22
N VAL A 36 7.82 5.88 4.02
CA VAL A 36 6.87 5.88 2.89
C VAL A 36 7.61 5.79 1.56
N ARG A 37 8.65 6.62 1.36
CA ARG A 37 9.46 6.61 0.14
C ARG A 37 10.21 5.29 -0.07
N ARG A 38 10.74 4.69 1.00
CA ARG A 38 11.38 3.37 0.92
C ARG A 38 10.38 2.28 0.53
N TYR A 39 9.22 2.23 1.17
CA TYR A 39 8.18 1.26 0.84
C TYR A 39 7.64 1.46 -0.57
N ARG A 40 7.45 2.72 -0.98
CA ARG A 40 7.08 3.07 -2.36
C ARG A 40 8.04 2.47 -3.35
N LYS A 41 9.34 2.72 -3.17
CA LYS A 41 10.36 2.17 -4.06
C LYS A 41 10.31 0.64 -4.10
N GLN A 42 10.19 -0.01 -2.94
CA GLN A 42 10.16 -1.46 -2.83
C GLN A 42 8.91 -2.08 -3.48
N ASP A 43 7.73 -1.47 -3.32
CA ASP A 43 6.47 -1.97 -3.90
C ASP A 43 6.41 -1.70 -5.43
N VAL A 44 7.04 -0.64 -5.91
CA VAL A 44 7.23 -0.40 -7.36
C VAL A 44 8.23 -1.40 -7.96
N GLU A 45 9.36 -1.66 -7.30
CA GLU A 45 10.37 -2.64 -7.76
C GLU A 45 9.80 -4.07 -7.82
N GLN A 46 8.90 -4.41 -6.89
CA GLN A 46 8.19 -5.69 -6.89
C GLN A 46 6.99 -5.72 -7.85
N GLY A 47 6.66 -4.60 -8.49
CA GLY A 47 5.56 -4.49 -9.44
C GLY A 47 4.17 -4.59 -8.81
N PHE A 48 4.02 -4.29 -7.51
CA PHE A 48 2.71 -4.30 -6.82
C PHE A 48 1.93 -3.02 -7.05
N ILE A 49 2.63 -1.90 -7.18
CA ILE A 49 2.02 -0.58 -7.40
C ILE A 49 2.71 0.16 -8.55
N PHE A 50 1.94 1.04 -9.19
CA PHE A 50 2.45 2.07 -10.09
C PHE A 50 2.22 3.43 -9.44
N VAL A 51 3.17 4.33 -9.60
CA VAL A 51 3.04 5.70 -9.08
C VAL A 51 3.11 6.69 -10.22
N ASP A 52 2.09 7.53 -10.30
CA ASP A 52 2.08 8.71 -11.11
C ASP A 52 2.56 9.90 -10.27
N GLU A 53 3.80 10.34 -10.53
CA GLU A 53 4.44 11.43 -9.78
C GLU A 53 3.84 12.79 -10.08
N ALA A 54 3.23 12.96 -11.26
CA ALA A 54 2.61 14.22 -11.66
C ALA A 54 1.37 14.54 -10.81
N HIS A 55 0.63 13.50 -10.40
CA HIS A 55 -0.62 13.62 -9.66
C HIS A 55 -0.59 13.02 -8.25
N SER A 56 0.59 12.65 -7.73
CA SER A 56 0.75 11.93 -6.44
C SER A 56 -0.25 10.78 -6.30
N SER A 57 -0.44 10.04 -7.39
CA SER A 57 -1.47 9.02 -7.50
C SER A 57 -0.82 7.65 -7.56
N TYR A 58 -1.26 6.77 -6.66
CA TYR A 58 -0.80 5.40 -6.55
C TYR A 58 -1.89 4.49 -7.13
N TYR A 59 -1.46 3.51 -7.93
CA TYR A 59 -2.32 2.55 -8.58
C TYR A 59 -1.86 1.14 -8.22
N LEU A 60 -2.80 0.25 -7.95
CA LEU A 60 -2.50 -1.17 -7.80
C LEU A 60 -2.25 -1.78 -9.17
N SER A 61 -1.22 -2.61 -9.27
CA SER A 61 -1.08 -3.56 -10.37
C SER A 61 -2.02 -4.76 -10.16
N PRO A 62 -2.26 -5.58 -11.20
CA PRO A 62 -2.97 -6.85 -11.05
C PRO A 62 -2.35 -7.76 -9.96
N ILE A 63 -1.01 -7.81 -9.90
CA ILE A 63 -0.27 -8.62 -8.91
C ILE A 63 -0.50 -8.08 -7.49
N GLY A 64 -0.44 -6.75 -7.32
CA GLY A 64 -0.75 -6.12 -6.05
C GLY A 64 -2.21 -6.35 -5.65
N PHE A 65 -3.13 -6.32 -6.61
CA PHE A 65 -4.56 -6.50 -6.37
C PHE A 65 -4.87 -7.92 -5.87
N GLU A 66 -4.31 -8.96 -6.49
CA GLU A 66 -4.43 -10.34 -6.02
C GLU A 66 -3.92 -10.49 -4.59
N ARG A 67 -2.81 -9.83 -4.26
CA ARG A 67 -2.22 -9.86 -2.91
C ARG A 67 -3.08 -9.17 -1.86
N VAL A 68 -3.66 -8.02 -2.19
CA VAL A 68 -4.62 -7.31 -1.31
C VAL A 68 -5.90 -8.11 -1.13
N GLN A 69 -6.39 -8.79 -2.18
CA GLN A 69 -7.53 -9.69 -2.07
C GLN A 69 -7.24 -10.90 -1.18
N ASP A 70 -6.08 -11.54 -1.34
CA ASP A 70 -5.67 -12.66 -0.48
C ASP A 70 -5.58 -12.25 0.99
N LEU A 71 -5.05 -11.05 1.28
CA LEU A 71 -5.04 -10.48 2.63
C LEU A 71 -6.45 -10.24 3.17
N ARG A 72 -7.37 -9.71 2.36
CA ARG A 72 -8.79 -9.58 2.77
C ARG A 72 -9.41 -10.93 3.07
N ILE A 73 -9.20 -11.93 2.22
CA ILE A 73 -9.79 -13.27 2.40
C ILE A 73 -9.25 -13.93 3.69
N ARG A 74 -7.95 -13.85 3.95
CA ARG A 74 -7.38 -14.36 5.20
C ARG A 74 -7.96 -13.66 6.42
N TYR A 75 -8.13 -12.33 6.36
CA TYR A 75 -8.76 -11.59 7.46
C TYR A 75 -10.19 -12.06 7.71
N TYR A 76 -11.00 -12.29 6.68
CA TYR A 76 -12.37 -12.80 6.86
C TYR A 76 -12.40 -14.24 7.39
N ARG A 77 -11.41 -15.07 7.06
CA ARG A 77 -11.37 -16.49 7.45
C ARG A 77 -10.92 -16.72 8.89
N ILE A 78 -10.27 -15.75 9.53
CA ILE A 78 -9.84 -15.83 10.93
C ILE A 78 -10.96 -15.39 11.90
N PHE A 79 -11.94 -14.64 11.41
CA PHE A 79 -13.06 -14.10 12.19
C PHE A 79 -14.43 -14.72 11.86
N SER A 80 -14.46 -15.90 11.20
CA SER A 80 -15.67 -16.72 11.00
C SER A 80 -15.55 -18.08 11.68
#